data_AF-A0A0M2T0N3-F1
#
_entry.id   AF-A0A0M2T0N3-F1
#
_cell.length_a   1.000
_cell.length_b   1.000
_cell.length_c   1.000
_cell.angle_alpha   90.00
_cell.angle_beta   90.00
_cell.angle_gamma   90.00
#
_symmetry.space_group_name_H-M   'P 1'
#
loop_
_entity.id
_entity.type
_entity.pdbx_description
1 polymer ?
#
loop_
_entity_poly.entity_id
_entity_poly.type
_entity_poly.pdbx_seq_one_letter_code
_entity_poly.pdbx_strand_id
1 'polypeptide(L)'
;MVINLDLEDILSELQTQITEKNVNFLIGSGASVPFFPPLGNIEKVLTERECSNSVRQLIYLHYFNNVIEKNYDLIDDSIQCEYLVTSNYRRFIRGLVNTMNYRNSRLSPKRANIFTTNYDLFFERAIDYEQRNNSSIILNDGGNGYFFKTLSSENFHKTVSRNGVFDNYHKELPTINLIKCHGSVNWVNQLLGSQEVIEIRKDLKLLEIIRNAANKITLEEKDKNYIEDFLWEDENDESLNLKIHEIAEMNWGTLESFFNEYKKLMIINPEKSKFKNTVLDEYYYSMLRLLSYELEKPQTVLIVFGFSFADEHIRNLIKRSFHNPELRIYIFVYKRGSGNGITQLLNCEYQKNVVIIEPTEDMPPIDLSQLNKLLFGG
;
A
#
# COMPACT_ATOMS: atom_id res chain seq x y z
N MET A 1 -27.66 -3.71 -18.75
CA MET A 1 -27.07 -3.95 -20.08
C MET A 1 -25.57 -3.93 -19.88
N VAL A 2 -24.98 -5.09 -19.59
CA VAL A 2 -23.53 -5.25 -19.42
C VAL A 2 -22.95 -5.16 -20.82
N ILE A 3 -22.16 -4.11 -21.08
CA ILE A 3 -21.44 -4.00 -22.33
C ILE A 3 -20.36 -5.09 -22.28
N ASN A 4 -20.55 -6.18 -23.02
CA ASN A 4 -19.49 -7.13 -23.35
C ASN A 4 -18.52 -6.41 -24.30
N LEU A 5 -17.69 -5.52 -23.76
CA LEU A 5 -16.44 -5.17 -24.43
C LEU A 5 -15.52 -6.38 -24.32
N ASP A 6 -14.86 -6.73 -25.41
CA ASP A 6 -13.80 -7.72 -25.37
C ASP A 6 -12.71 -7.24 -24.41
N LEU A 7 -12.04 -8.17 -23.71
CA LEU A 7 -10.96 -7.82 -22.78
C LEU A 7 -9.89 -6.99 -23.49
N GLU A 8 -9.61 -7.29 -24.76
CA GLU A 8 -8.68 -6.53 -25.59
C GLU A 8 -9.10 -5.07 -25.77
N ASP A 9 -10.39 -4.81 -26.02
CA ASP A 9 -10.91 -3.45 -26.17
C ASP A 9 -10.80 -2.66 -24.85
N ILE A 10 -11.11 -3.31 -23.72
CA ILE A 10 -10.98 -2.72 -22.38
C ILE A 10 -9.52 -2.35 -22.09
N LEU A 11 -8.59 -3.24 -22.43
CA LEU A 11 -7.15 -3.01 -22.21
C LEU A 11 -6.62 -1.90 -23.11
N SER A 12 -7.06 -1.84 -24.37
CA SER A 12 -6.73 -0.76 -25.30
C SER A 12 -7.24 0.60 -24.81
N GLU A 13 -8.49 0.64 -24.32
CA GLU A 13 -9.06 1.83 -23.68
C GLU A 13 -8.22 2.25 -22.47
N LEU A 14 -7.89 1.31 -21.57
CA LEU A 14 -7.10 1.57 -20.37
C LEU A 14 -5.72 2.14 -20.68
N GLN A 15 -4.98 1.54 -21.62
CA GLN A 15 -3.64 1.99 -22.01
C GLN A 15 -3.66 3.42 -22.59
N THR A 16 -4.67 3.72 -23.39
CA THR A 16 -4.91 5.08 -23.91
C THR A 16 -5.16 6.06 -22.75
N GLN A 17 -6.02 5.68 -21.80
CA GLN A 17 -6.34 6.52 -20.66
C GLN A 17 -5.15 6.80 -19.75
N ILE A 18 -4.27 5.83 -19.49
CA ILE A 18 -3.06 6.04 -18.69
C ILE A 18 -2.14 7.08 -19.36
N THR A 19 -2.15 7.16 -20.69
CA THR A 19 -1.33 8.12 -21.43
C THR A 19 -1.93 9.53 -21.43
N GLU A 20 -3.26 9.66 -21.46
CA GLU A 20 -3.90 10.96 -21.70
C GLU A 20 -4.48 11.62 -20.43
N LYS A 21 -4.95 10.82 -19.46
CA LYS A 21 -5.77 11.27 -18.33
C LYS A 21 -5.00 11.50 -17.03
N ASN A 22 -5.64 12.07 -16.01
CA ASN A 22 -5.10 12.12 -14.65
C ASN A 22 -5.04 10.69 -14.08
N VAL A 23 -3.84 10.14 -13.90
CA VAL A 23 -3.64 8.73 -13.52
C VAL A 23 -3.46 8.58 -12.02
N ASN A 24 -4.32 7.77 -11.42
CA ASN A 24 -4.25 7.38 -10.02
C ASN A 24 -4.23 5.84 -9.92
N PHE A 25 -3.38 5.32 -9.06
CA PHE A 25 -3.34 3.91 -8.68
C PHE A 25 -3.73 3.79 -7.21
N LEU A 26 -4.51 2.77 -6.87
CA LEU A 26 -4.71 2.31 -5.50
C LEU A 26 -4.18 0.89 -5.39
N ILE A 27 -3.02 0.75 -4.76
CA ILE A 27 -2.28 -0.52 -4.65
C ILE A 27 -2.31 -1.01 -3.20
N GLY A 28 -2.95 -2.15 -2.98
CA GLY A 28 -3.02 -2.80 -1.66
C GLY A 28 -1.97 -3.89 -1.44
N SER A 29 -2.11 -4.61 -0.32
CA SER A 29 -1.12 -5.60 0.13
C SER A 29 -1.01 -6.82 -0.79
N GLY A 30 -2.05 -7.10 -1.58
CA GLY A 30 -2.05 -8.16 -2.58
C GLY A 30 -0.96 -7.99 -3.65
N ALA A 31 -0.44 -6.78 -3.85
CA ALA A 31 0.66 -6.53 -4.79
C ALA A 31 2.01 -7.08 -4.33
N SER A 32 2.17 -7.30 -3.02
CA SER A 32 3.41 -7.80 -2.41
C SER A 32 3.39 -9.31 -2.16
N VAL A 33 2.34 -10.02 -2.57
CA VAL A 33 2.26 -11.49 -2.49
C VAL A 33 3.24 -12.13 -3.48
N PRO A 34 3.98 -13.21 -3.11
CA PRO A 34 3.91 -13.98 -1.86
C PRO A 34 4.89 -13.53 -0.77
N PHE A 35 5.58 -12.39 -0.93
CA PHE A 35 6.58 -11.95 0.05
C PHE A 35 5.96 -11.70 1.43
N PHE A 36 4.82 -11.01 1.46
CA PHE A 36 3.97 -10.93 2.64
C PHE A 36 2.81 -11.92 2.54
N PRO A 37 2.62 -12.80 3.55
CA PRO A 37 1.49 -13.71 3.57
C PRO A 37 0.17 -12.96 3.83
N PRO A 38 -0.97 -13.53 3.45
CA PRO A 38 -2.27 -12.99 3.86
C PRO A 38 -2.39 -13.01 5.40
N LEU A 39 -3.10 -12.03 5.96
CA LEU A 39 -3.18 -11.81 7.40
C LEU A 39 -4.23 -12.66 8.13
N GLY A 40 -4.84 -13.64 7.45
CA GLY A 40 -5.99 -14.38 7.97
C GLY A 40 -7.08 -13.47 8.51
N ASN A 41 -7.63 -13.82 9.67
CA ASN A 41 -8.66 -13.08 10.38
C ASN A 41 -8.10 -12.12 11.44
N ILE A 42 -6.85 -11.65 11.32
CA ILE A 42 -6.22 -10.79 12.35
C ILE A 42 -7.08 -9.60 12.77
N GLU A 43 -7.76 -8.95 11.81
CA GLU A 43 -8.61 -7.78 12.07
C GLU A 43 -9.86 -8.17 12.87
N LYS A 44 -10.48 -9.30 12.51
CA LYS A 44 -11.62 -9.87 13.22
C LYS A 44 -11.22 -10.28 14.64
N VAL A 45 -10.07 -10.92 14.80
CA VAL A 45 -9.54 -11.32 16.12
C VAL A 45 -9.25 -10.10 16.99
N LEU A 46 -8.53 -9.10 16.48
CA LEU A 46 -8.16 -7.91 17.25
C LEU A 46 -9.32 -6.96 17.56
N THR A 47 -10.45 -7.10 16.85
CA THR A 47 -11.59 -6.19 16.99
C THR A 47 -12.81 -6.84 17.65
N GLU A 48 -13.16 -8.05 17.24
CA GLU A 48 -14.44 -8.68 17.56
C GLU A 48 -14.32 -9.72 18.67
N ARG A 49 -13.12 -10.28 18.90
CA ARG A 49 -12.88 -11.20 20.02
C ARG A 49 -12.47 -10.43 21.27
N GLU A 50 -13.02 -10.82 22.43
CA GLU A 50 -12.53 -10.34 23.72
C GLU A 50 -11.18 -10.99 24.03
N CYS A 51 -10.09 -10.26 23.79
CA CYS A 51 -8.74 -10.72 24.07
C CYS A 51 -8.10 -9.94 25.22
N SER A 52 -7.35 -10.63 26.08
CA SER A 52 -6.49 -9.97 27.07
C SER A 52 -5.40 -9.14 26.38
N ASN A 53 -4.81 -8.18 27.11
CA ASN A 53 -3.72 -7.37 26.58
C ASN A 53 -2.52 -8.22 26.13
N SER A 54 -2.17 -9.28 26.87
CA SER A 54 -1.11 -10.23 26.51
C SER A 54 -1.40 -10.94 25.19
N VAL A 55 -2.61 -11.45 25.00
CA VAL A 55 -3.00 -12.12 23.74
C VAL A 55 -2.93 -11.15 22.57
N ARG A 56 -3.38 -9.90 22.75
CA ARG A 56 -3.24 -8.86 21.72
C ARG A 56 -1.78 -8.61 21.37
N GLN A 57 -0.90 -8.50 22.36
CA GLN A 57 0.54 -8.32 22.15
C GLN A 57 1.17 -9.52 21.42
N LEU A 58 0.71 -10.74 21.72
CA LEU A 58 1.16 -11.97 21.03
C LEU A 58 0.76 -11.96 19.55
N ILE A 59 -0.46 -11.53 19.23
CA ILE A 59 -0.91 -11.35 17.85
C ILE A 59 -0.07 -10.28 17.13
N TYR A 60 0.23 -9.17 17.80
CA TYR A 60 1.11 -8.13 17.25
C TYR A 60 2.53 -8.63 17.02
N LEU A 61 3.05 -9.51 17.88
CA LEU A 61 4.35 -10.16 17.66
C LEU A 61 4.32 -11.05 16.42
N HIS A 62 3.27 -11.88 16.26
CA HIS A 62 3.11 -12.71 15.06
C HIS A 62 3.04 -11.85 13.79
N TYR A 63 2.25 -10.77 13.82
CA TYR A 63 2.16 -9.82 12.71
C TYR A 63 3.50 -9.15 12.40
N PHE A 64 4.22 -8.72 13.43
CA PHE A 64 5.55 -8.13 13.28
C PHE A 64 6.53 -9.09 12.60
N ASN A 65 6.69 -10.30 13.12
CA ASN A 65 7.64 -11.29 12.62
C ASN A 65 7.34 -11.69 11.16
N ASN A 66 6.06 -11.84 10.81
CA ASN A 66 5.67 -12.34 9.49
C ASN A 66 5.59 -11.28 8.40
N VAL A 67 5.47 -10.00 8.77
CA VAL A 67 5.18 -8.92 7.82
C VAL A 67 6.08 -7.70 8.01
N ILE A 68 6.16 -7.15 9.22
CA ILE A 68 6.87 -5.88 9.43
C ILE A 68 8.39 -6.10 9.42
N GLU A 69 8.90 -7.12 10.13
CA GLU A 69 10.33 -7.41 10.25
C GLU A 69 10.99 -7.66 8.89
N LYS A 70 10.30 -8.36 7.98
CA LYS A 70 10.78 -8.68 6.62
C LYS A 70 11.13 -7.44 5.77
N ASN A 71 10.74 -6.24 6.18
CA ASN A 71 11.18 -5.01 5.52
C ASN A 71 12.68 -4.75 5.66
N TYR A 72 13.37 -5.40 6.61
CA TYR A 72 14.83 -5.38 6.68
C TYR A 72 15.49 -5.90 5.41
N ASP A 73 14.95 -7.00 4.88
CA ASP A 73 15.44 -7.61 3.64
C ASP A 73 15.26 -6.63 2.46
N LEU A 74 14.33 -5.67 2.56
CA LEU A 74 14.12 -4.65 1.52
C LEU A 74 15.18 -3.55 1.52
N ILE A 75 15.95 -3.34 2.59
CA ILE A 75 16.99 -2.30 2.65
C ILE A 75 18.39 -2.87 2.50
N ASP A 76 18.60 -4.15 2.79
CA ASP A 76 19.91 -4.75 2.64
C ASP A 76 20.37 -4.73 1.16
N ASP A 77 21.37 -3.89 0.88
CA ASP A 77 22.04 -3.76 -0.43
C ASP A 77 23.06 -4.90 -0.66
N SER A 78 23.51 -5.57 0.41
CA SER A 78 24.39 -6.74 0.32
C SER A 78 23.63 -7.99 -0.11
N ILE A 79 22.33 -8.03 0.20
CA ILE A 79 21.39 -8.95 -0.42
C ILE A 79 21.04 -8.34 -1.77
N GLN A 80 21.44 -9.00 -2.87
CA GLN A 80 20.83 -8.76 -4.17
C GLN A 80 19.35 -9.15 -4.07
N CYS A 81 18.48 -8.30 -3.50
CA CYS A 81 17.05 -8.57 -3.54
C CYS A 81 16.55 -8.29 -4.95
N GLU A 82 16.78 -9.25 -5.81
CA GLU A 82 15.90 -9.57 -6.92
C GLU A 82 15.01 -10.74 -6.52
N TYR A 83 14.24 -10.56 -5.45
CA TYR A 83 13.00 -11.32 -5.31
C TYR A 83 12.11 -11.00 -6.50
N LEU A 84 11.35 -12.00 -6.96
CA LEU A 84 10.38 -11.84 -8.05
C LEU A 84 9.46 -10.62 -7.81
N VAL A 85 9.01 -10.41 -6.57
CA VAL A 85 8.18 -9.26 -6.18
C VAL A 85 8.90 -7.93 -6.43
N THR A 86 10.15 -7.75 -5.95
CA THR A 86 10.93 -6.52 -6.20
C THR A 86 11.09 -6.24 -7.70
N SER A 87 11.36 -7.27 -8.51
CA SER A 87 11.47 -7.13 -9.96
C SER A 87 10.15 -6.69 -10.61
N ASN A 88 8.99 -7.14 -10.07
CA ASN A 88 7.68 -6.74 -10.55
C ASN A 88 7.38 -5.27 -10.21
N TYR A 89 7.74 -4.79 -9.01
CA TYR A 89 7.64 -3.37 -8.68
C TYR A 89 8.55 -2.51 -9.57
N ARG A 90 9.78 -2.95 -9.86
CA ARG A 90 10.67 -2.25 -10.81
C ARG A 90 10.06 -2.17 -12.21
N ARG A 91 9.54 -3.29 -12.72
CA ARG A 91 8.83 -3.34 -14.01
C ARG A 91 7.62 -2.39 -14.03
N PHE A 92 6.86 -2.32 -12.95
CA PHE A 92 5.73 -1.41 -12.79
C PHE A 92 6.17 0.05 -12.92
N ILE A 93 7.16 0.47 -12.12
CA ILE A 93 7.69 1.84 -12.14
C ILE A 93 8.25 2.18 -13.52
N ARG A 94 9.04 1.29 -14.12
CA ARG A 94 9.60 1.50 -15.45
C ARG A 94 8.52 1.63 -16.53
N GLY A 95 7.52 0.77 -16.51
CA GLY A 95 6.36 0.84 -17.42
C GLY A 95 5.62 2.17 -17.30
N LEU A 96 5.32 2.57 -16.05
CA LEU A 96 4.64 3.83 -15.76
C LEU A 96 5.45 5.05 -16.24
N VAL A 97 6.77 5.07 -15.98
CA VAL A 97 7.67 6.13 -16.46
C VAL A 97 7.73 6.19 -17.97
N ASN A 98 7.81 5.04 -18.64
CA ASN A 98 7.80 4.97 -20.10
C ASN A 98 6.50 5.58 -20.66
N THR A 99 5.34 5.20 -20.12
CA THR A 99 4.06 5.80 -20.51
C THR A 99 4.06 7.31 -20.28
N MET A 100 4.56 7.79 -19.13
CA MET A 100 4.67 9.23 -18.84
C MET A 100 5.59 9.99 -19.82
N ASN A 101 6.63 9.35 -20.33
CA ASN A 101 7.53 9.98 -21.29
C ASN A 101 6.84 10.30 -22.62
N TYR A 102 5.89 9.47 -23.06
CA TYR A 102 5.10 9.70 -24.27
C TYR A 102 3.97 10.72 -24.11
N ARG A 103 3.63 11.13 -22.88
CA ARG A 103 2.56 12.10 -22.63
C ARG A 103 2.89 13.49 -23.18
N ASN A 104 1.87 14.15 -23.72
CA ASN A 104 1.93 15.56 -24.04
C ASN A 104 1.69 16.40 -22.79
N SER A 105 2.76 16.98 -22.23
CA SER A 105 2.71 17.77 -20.98
C SER A 105 1.83 19.04 -21.08
N ARG A 106 1.42 19.45 -22.29
CA ARG A 106 0.46 20.56 -22.48
C ARG A 106 -0.99 20.15 -22.25
N LEU A 107 -1.30 18.86 -22.40
CA LEU A 107 -2.66 18.32 -22.22
C LEU A 107 -2.85 17.82 -20.79
N SER A 108 -1.84 17.14 -20.25
CA SER A 108 -1.88 16.63 -18.89
C SER A 108 -0.49 16.59 -18.25
N PRO A 109 -0.36 16.92 -16.95
CA PRO A 109 0.93 16.86 -16.26
C PRO A 109 1.56 15.48 -16.39
N LYS A 110 2.89 15.41 -16.45
CA LYS A 110 3.65 14.14 -16.44
C LYS A 110 3.73 13.57 -15.04
N ARG A 111 2.56 13.38 -14.42
CA ARG A 111 2.39 12.97 -13.04
C ARG A 111 1.46 11.76 -12.95
N ALA A 112 1.83 10.84 -12.07
CA ALA A 112 1.00 9.73 -11.64
C ALA A 112 0.98 9.67 -10.11
N ASN A 113 -0.19 9.39 -9.55
CA ASN A 113 -0.35 9.20 -8.10
C ASN A 113 -0.47 7.72 -7.80
N ILE A 114 0.31 7.21 -6.87
CA ILE A 114 0.21 5.86 -6.32
C ILE A 114 -0.23 6.00 -4.87
N PHE A 115 -1.52 5.77 -4.63
CA PHE A 115 -2.06 5.58 -3.29
C PHE A 115 -1.82 4.13 -2.88
N THR A 116 -1.28 3.92 -1.68
CA THR A 116 -1.08 2.57 -1.14
C THR A 116 -1.43 2.50 0.34
N THR A 117 -1.99 1.36 0.72
CA THR A 117 -2.19 0.96 2.13
C THR A 117 -1.02 0.14 2.66
N ASN A 118 0.03 -0.05 1.86
CA ASN A 118 1.19 -0.82 2.26
C ASN A 118 2.16 0.10 3.00
N TYR A 119 2.67 -0.38 4.13
CA TYR A 119 3.72 0.28 4.90
C TYR A 119 5.14 -0.14 4.46
N ASP A 120 5.24 -1.14 3.57
CA ASP A 120 6.49 -1.69 3.05
C ASP A 120 7.25 -0.72 2.13
N LEU A 121 8.51 -1.02 1.81
CA LEU A 121 9.39 -0.14 1.03
C LEU A 121 9.62 -0.58 -0.43
N PHE A 122 8.73 -1.41 -1.00
CA PHE A 122 8.93 -1.93 -2.36
C PHE A 122 8.95 -0.82 -3.42
N PHE A 123 8.05 0.17 -3.31
CA PHE A 123 8.00 1.28 -4.25
C PHE A 123 9.26 2.15 -4.16
N GLU A 124 9.67 2.54 -2.96
CA GLU A 124 10.88 3.33 -2.76
C GLU A 124 12.10 2.61 -3.33
N ARG A 125 12.28 1.32 -3.02
CA ARG A 125 13.41 0.53 -3.55
C ARG A 125 13.36 0.42 -5.08
N ALA A 126 12.18 0.20 -5.65
CA ALA A 126 12.02 0.12 -7.09
C ALA A 126 12.36 1.45 -7.77
N ILE A 127 11.91 2.57 -7.21
CA ILE A 127 12.14 3.91 -7.77
C ILE A 127 13.60 4.32 -7.60
N ASP A 128 14.22 4.09 -6.44
CA ASP A 128 15.65 4.34 -6.21
C ASP A 128 16.51 3.57 -7.23
N TYR A 129 16.15 2.31 -7.55
CA TYR A 129 16.83 1.54 -8.58
C TYR A 129 16.66 2.14 -9.98
N GLU A 130 15.42 2.48 -10.38
CA GLU A 130 15.16 3.07 -11.70
C GLU A 130 15.82 4.46 -11.85
N GLN A 131 15.90 5.25 -10.77
CA GLN A 131 16.57 6.56 -10.76
C GLN A 131 18.07 6.47 -11.04
N ARG A 132 18.75 5.39 -10.63
CA ARG A 132 20.18 5.16 -10.95
C ARG A 132 20.42 5.05 -12.46
N ASN A 133 19.44 4.51 -13.19
CA ASN A 133 19.52 4.32 -14.64
C ASN A 133 18.84 5.47 -15.43
N ASN A 134 17.92 6.19 -14.80
CA ASN A 134 17.18 7.30 -15.42
C ASN A 134 16.98 8.45 -14.42
N SER A 135 17.88 9.43 -14.46
CA SER A 135 17.87 10.62 -13.60
C SER A 135 16.74 11.62 -13.89
N SER A 136 15.84 11.31 -14.83
CA SER A 136 14.68 12.16 -15.14
C SER A 136 13.44 11.77 -14.33
N ILE A 137 13.46 10.65 -13.62
CA ILE A 137 12.35 10.19 -12.78
C ILE A 137 12.39 10.93 -11.45
N ILE A 138 11.28 11.55 -11.07
CA ILE A 138 11.14 12.23 -9.78
C ILE A 138 10.21 11.42 -8.88
N LEU A 139 10.73 11.01 -7.72
CA LEU A 139 9.91 10.50 -6.61
C LEU A 139 9.47 11.65 -5.73
N ASN A 140 8.17 11.71 -5.46
CA ASN A 140 7.58 12.57 -4.45
C ASN A 140 6.83 11.71 -3.43
N ASP A 141 7.47 11.42 -2.30
CA ASP A 141 6.91 10.68 -1.16
C ASP A 141 6.25 11.63 -0.14
N GLY A 142 6.05 12.90 -0.49
CA GLY A 142 5.49 13.92 0.40
C GLY A 142 6.49 14.49 1.40
N GLY A 143 7.72 13.97 1.46
CA GLY A 143 8.75 14.48 2.35
C GLY A 143 9.46 15.71 1.81
N ASN A 144 9.75 16.67 2.68
CA ASN A 144 10.52 17.88 2.38
C ASN A 144 11.66 18.06 3.38
N GLY A 145 12.77 18.62 2.92
CA GLY A 145 13.99 18.79 3.71
C GLY A 145 15.15 17.95 3.20
N TYR A 146 16.37 18.30 3.62
CA TYR A 146 17.61 17.70 3.15
C TYR A 146 18.16 16.67 4.14
N PHE A 147 18.57 17.11 5.34
CA PHE A 147 19.03 16.22 6.40
C PHE A 147 17.88 15.61 7.20
N PHE A 148 16.86 16.42 7.47
CA PHE A 148 15.64 16.02 8.18
C PHE A 148 14.50 16.12 7.19
N LYS A 149 14.00 14.97 6.73
CA LYS A 149 12.93 14.90 5.74
C LYS A 149 11.59 14.72 6.47
N THR A 150 10.81 15.78 6.56
CA THR A 150 9.50 15.77 7.23
C THR A 150 8.38 15.64 6.22
N LEU A 151 7.40 14.79 6.52
CA LEU A 151 6.25 14.53 5.68
C LEU A 151 5.26 15.70 5.73
N SER A 152 4.76 16.12 4.57
CA SER A 152 3.65 17.08 4.47
C SER A 152 2.78 16.78 3.26
N SER A 153 1.47 16.77 3.49
CA SER A 153 0.46 16.53 2.46
C SER A 153 0.48 17.58 1.34
N GLU A 154 0.92 18.80 1.64
CA GLU A 154 0.99 19.90 0.68
C GLU A 154 2.01 19.64 -0.45
N ASN A 155 2.98 18.74 -0.21
CA ASN A 155 4.05 18.47 -1.17
C ASN A 155 3.58 17.65 -2.39
N PHE A 156 2.44 16.97 -2.33
CA PHE A 156 1.98 16.10 -3.42
C PHE A 156 1.50 16.86 -4.68
N HIS A 157 1.33 18.18 -4.61
CA HIS A 157 0.86 19.00 -5.74
C HIS A 157 1.99 19.72 -6.50
N LYS A 158 3.25 19.37 -6.24
CA LYS A 158 4.39 19.95 -6.94
C LYS A 158 4.51 19.41 -8.37
N THR A 159 4.94 20.27 -9.29
CA THR A 159 5.37 19.91 -10.65
C THR A 159 6.86 20.19 -10.76
N VAL A 160 7.62 19.23 -11.30
CA VAL A 160 9.07 19.36 -11.49
C VAL A 160 9.38 19.45 -12.97
N SER A 161 10.19 20.44 -13.32
CA SER A 161 10.64 20.67 -14.69
C SER A 161 12.14 20.89 -14.74
N ARG A 162 12.70 20.63 -15.91
CA ARG A 162 14.10 20.89 -16.25
C ARG A 162 14.14 21.95 -17.32
N ASN A 163 14.94 22.98 -17.07
CA ASN A 163 15.25 23.99 -18.07
C ASN A 163 16.51 23.63 -18.86
N GLY A 164 16.55 24.06 -20.13
CA GLY A 164 17.80 24.12 -20.88
C GLY A 164 18.75 25.17 -20.30
N VAL A 165 20.05 25.09 -20.61
CA VAL A 165 21.09 26.00 -20.09
C VAL A 165 20.78 27.49 -20.34
N PHE A 166 20.06 27.78 -21.43
CA PHE A 166 19.67 29.14 -21.81
C PHE A 166 18.20 29.47 -21.47
N ASP A 167 17.54 28.67 -20.62
CA ASP A 167 16.13 28.79 -20.21
C ASP A 167 15.08 28.83 -21.34
N ASN A 168 15.50 28.62 -22.60
CA ASN A 168 14.62 28.63 -23.77
C ASN A 168 13.75 27.37 -23.92
N TYR A 169 13.98 26.35 -23.07
CA TYR A 169 13.26 25.09 -23.14
C TYR A 169 12.87 24.64 -21.73
N HIS A 170 11.59 24.38 -21.54
CA HIS A 170 11.01 23.89 -20.29
C HIS A 170 10.45 22.49 -20.53
N LYS A 171 11.06 21.48 -19.92
CA LYS A 171 10.62 20.10 -20.00
C LYS A 171 10.11 19.64 -18.65
N GLU A 172 8.82 19.35 -18.57
CA GLU A 172 8.27 18.68 -17.39
C GLU A 172 8.85 17.27 -17.27
N LEU A 173 9.24 16.90 -16.05
CA LEU A 173 9.83 15.60 -15.74
C LEU A 173 8.75 14.63 -15.23
N PRO A 174 8.81 13.34 -15.61
CA PRO A 174 7.95 12.32 -15.04
C PRO A 174 8.06 12.28 -13.51
N THR A 175 6.93 12.54 -12.83
CA THR A 175 6.85 12.62 -11.37
C THR A 175 5.88 11.57 -10.85
N ILE A 176 6.34 10.70 -9.96
CA ILE A 176 5.52 9.72 -9.26
C ILE A 176 5.29 10.23 -7.84
N ASN A 177 4.04 10.54 -7.52
CA ASN A 177 3.62 10.79 -6.15
C ASN A 177 3.33 9.45 -5.47
N LEU A 178 4.14 9.09 -4.47
CA LEU A 178 3.91 7.91 -3.63
C LEU A 178 3.19 8.33 -2.35
N ILE A 179 1.91 8.01 -2.26
CA ILE A 179 1.01 8.42 -1.19
C ILE A 179 0.67 7.20 -0.32
N LYS A 180 1.31 7.10 0.85
CA LYS A 180 1.02 6.04 1.81
C LYS A 180 -0.06 6.45 2.78
N CYS A 181 -1.20 5.77 2.77
CA CYS A 181 -2.32 6.09 3.66
C CYS A 181 -2.12 5.47 5.04
N HIS A 182 -1.63 4.24 5.12
CA HIS A 182 -1.55 3.48 6.38
C HIS A 182 -0.20 3.60 7.09
N GLY A 183 0.59 4.63 6.79
CA GLY A 183 1.90 4.81 7.38
C GLY A 183 3.02 4.08 6.64
N SER A 184 4.22 4.07 7.23
CA SER A 184 5.35 3.31 6.71
C SER A 184 6.34 2.91 7.80
N VAL A 185 7.06 1.81 7.58
CA VAL A 185 8.08 1.30 8.52
C VAL A 185 9.26 2.25 8.72
N ASN A 186 9.47 3.18 7.79
CA ASN A 186 10.52 4.19 7.84
C ASN A 186 10.06 5.55 8.40
N TRP A 187 8.86 5.64 8.94
CA TRP A 187 8.32 6.87 9.55
C TRP A 187 8.51 6.88 11.06
N VAL A 188 8.91 8.03 11.61
CA VAL A 188 9.14 8.22 13.04
C VAL A 188 8.49 9.53 13.50
N ASN A 189 7.78 9.48 14.63
CA ASN A 189 7.21 10.69 15.22
C ASN A 189 8.33 11.49 15.88
N GLN A 190 8.42 12.76 15.56
CA GLN A 190 9.41 13.69 16.09
C GLN A 190 8.76 14.96 16.58
N LEU A 191 9.33 15.56 17.63
CA LEU A 191 8.89 16.85 18.11
C LEU A 191 9.81 17.95 17.55
N LEU A 192 9.28 18.77 16.66
CA LEU A 192 9.99 19.94 16.12
C LEU A 192 9.47 21.20 16.81
N GLY A 193 10.21 21.66 17.82
CA GLY A 193 9.75 22.74 18.69
C GLY A 193 8.58 22.27 19.57
N SER A 194 7.37 22.75 19.28
CA SER A 194 6.13 22.35 19.97
C SER A 194 5.17 21.53 19.08
N GLN A 195 5.55 21.24 17.85
CA GLN A 195 4.71 20.52 16.89
C GLN A 195 5.25 19.11 16.67
N GLU A 196 4.39 18.12 16.80
CA GLU A 196 4.72 16.76 16.39
C GLU A 196 4.66 16.65 14.85
N VAL A 197 5.67 15.99 14.27
CA VAL A 197 5.85 15.83 12.83
C VAL A 197 6.28 14.41 12.51
N ILE A 198 5.97 13.96 11.29
CA ILE A 198 6.42 12.66 10.78
C ILE A 198 7.76 12.87 10.06
N GLU A 199 8.83 12.28 10.57
CA GLU A 199 10.14 12.23 9.92
C GLU A 199 10.30 10.91 9.15
N ILE A 200 10.78 11.00 7.90
CA ILE A 200 11.12 9.84 7.07
C ILE A 200 12.60 9.50 7.29
N ARG A 201 12.89 8.35 7.90
CA ARG A 201 14.24 7.88 8.24
C ARG A 201 14.63 6.62 7.49
N LYS A 202 15.73 6.69 6.74
CA LYS A 202 16.22 5.57 5.91
C LYS A 202 16.93 4.47 6.69
N ASP A 203 17.36 4.72 7.93
CA ASP A 203 18.20 3.81 8.71
C ASP A 203 17.43 2.70 9.44
N LEU A 204 16.09 2.74 9.45
CA LEU A 204 15.20 1.79 10.13
C LEU A 204 15.56 1.48 11.60
N LYS A 205 16.26 2.37 12.31
CA LYS A 205 16.69 2.12 13.70
C LYS A 205 15.55 1.73 14.64
N LEU A 206 14.37 2.33 14.47
CA LEU A 206 13.20 1.96 15.27
C LEU A 206 12.81 0.50 15.05
N LEU A 207 12.83 0.04 13.80
CA LEU A 207 12.55 -1.35 13.46
C LEU A 207 13.59 -2.29 14.09
N GLU A 208 14.84 -1.84 14.25
CA GLU A 208 15.94 -2.62 14.86
C GLU A 208 15.70 -2.84 16.34
N ILE A 209 15.30 -1.77 17.03
CA ILE A 209 14.94 -1.80 18.43
C ILE A 209 13.77 -2.76 18.66
N ILE A 210 12.74 -2.69 17.82
CA ILE A 210 11.57 -3.58 17.92
C ILE A 210 11.97 -5.03 17.66
N ARG A 211 12.78 -5.29 16.62
CA ARG A 211 13.31 -6.61 16.31
C ARG A 211 14.10 -7.20 17.47
N ASN A 212 14.98 -6.41 18.08
CA ASN A 212 15.75 -6.83 19.25
C ASN A 212 14.87 -7.13 20.47
N ALA A 213 13.72 -6.45 20.61
CA ALA A 213 12.75 -6.77 21.65
C ALA A 213 11.95 -8.05 21.31
N ALA A 214 11.55 -8.22 20.05
CA ALA A 214 10.84 -9.41 19.57
C ALA A 214 11.70 -10.69 19.73
N ASN A 215 12.99 -10.62 19.40
CA ASN A 215 13.94 -11.74 19.50
C ASN A 215 14.16 -12.24 20.94
N LYS A 216 13.76 -11.49 21.96
CA LYS A 216 13.79 -11.96 23.37
C LYS A 216 12.65 -12.92 23.68
N ILE A 217 11.66 -13.03 22.81
CA ILE A 217 10.49 -13.90 22.97
C ILE A 217 10.78 -15.17 22.16
N THR A 218 10.92 -16.29 22.87
CA THR A 218 11.16 -17.59 22.24
C THR A 218 9.86 -18.37 22.23
N LEU A 219 9.32 -18.62 21.05
CA LEU A 219 8.13 -19.46 20.84
C LEU A 219 8.55 -20.76 20.16
N GLU A 220 8.04 -21.89 20.66
CA GLU A 220 8.24 -23.18 20.00
C GLU A 220 7.47 -23.23 18.67
N GLU A 221 7.84 -24.12 17.75
CA GLU A 221 7.08 -24.30 16.49
C GLU A 221 5.62 -24.62 16.76
N LYS A 222 5.35 -25.40 17.81
CA LYS A 222 3.99 -25.74 18.23
C LYS A 222 3.19 -24.50 18.64
N ASP A 223 3.80 -23.55 19.33
CA ASP A 223 3.15 -22.29 19.73
C ASP A 223 2.81 -21.43 18.52
N LYS A 224 3.72 -21.37 17.55
CA LYS A 224 3.50 -20.65 16.28
C LYS A 224 2.32 -21.24 15.52
N ASN A 225 2.20 -22.56 15.45
CA ASN A 225 1.08 -23.23 14.81
C ASN A 225 -0.25 -22.91 15.51
N TYR A 226 -0.29 -22.94 16.86
CA TYR A 226 -1.50 -22.52 17.58
C TYR A 226 -1.90 -21.07 17.27
N ILE A 227 -0.94 -20.16 17.17
CA ILE A 227 -1.22 -18.76 16.81
C ILE A 227 -1.77 -18.67 15.38
N GLU A 228 -1.20 -19.42 14.44
CA GLU A 228 -1.72 -19.48 13.07
C GLU A 228 -3.16 -20.02 13.05
N ASP A 229 -3.40 -21.19 13.65
CA ASP A 229 -4.74 -21.80 13.74
C ASP A 229 -5.75 -20.80 14.33
N PHE A 230 -5.36 -20.10 15.40
CA PHE A 230 -6.21 -19.09 16.04
C PHE A 230 -6.59 -17.92 15.13
N LEU A 231 -5.72 -17.56 14.18
CA LEU A 231 -5.93 -16.50 13.19
C LEU A 231 -6.69 -16.97 11.95
N TRP A 232 -6.73 -18.27 11.67
CA TRP A 232 -7.41 -18.82 10.49
C TRP A 232 -8.76 -19.46 10.79
N GLU A 233 -8.98 -19.89 12.03
CA GLU A 233 -10.27 -20.44 12.46
C GLU A 233 -11.31 -19.34 12.68
N ASP A 234 -12.49 -19.52 12.08
CA ASP A 234 -13.63 -18.62 12.26
C ASP A 234 -14.45 -18.93 13.52
N GLU A 235 -14.39 -20.18 14.00
CA GLU A 235 -15.12 -20.66 15.17
C GLU A 235 -14.34 -20.38 16.46
N ASN A 236 -15.08 -20.18 17.55
CA ASN A 236 -14.51 -19.87 18.85
C ASN A 236 -14.20 -21.18 19.60
N ASP A 237 -13.05 -21.80 19.33
CA ASP A 237 -12.59 -23.00 20.05
C ASP A 237 -12.05 -22.61 21.46
N GLU A 238 -12.74 -23.07 22.50
CA GLU A 238 -12.35 -22.84 23.90
C GLU A 238 -10.97 -23.42 24.25
N SER A 239 -10.62 -24.58 23.70
CA SER A 239 -9.31 -25.22 23.91
C SER A 239 -8.19 -24.39 23.29
N LEU A 240 -8.41 -23.90 22.07
CA LEU A 240 -7.44 -23.03 21.39
C LEU A 240 -7.28 -21.69 22.11
N ASN A 241 -8.38 -21.08 22.54
CA ASN A 241 -8.37 -19.86 23.36
C ASN A 241 -7.53 -20.04 24.63
N LEU A 242 -7.76 -21.11 25.39
CA LEU A 242 -7.00 -21.42 26.60
C LEU A 242 -5.50 -21.56 26.31
N LYS A 243 -5.14 -22.22 25.21
CA LYS A 243 -3.73 -22.38 24.79
C LYS A 243 -3.08 -21.05 24.42
N ILE A 244 -3.77 -20.20 23.67
CA ILE A 244 -3.28 -18.87 23.30
C ILE A 244 -3.10 -17.98 24.54
N HIS A 245 -4.03 -18.04 25.49
CA HIS A 245 -3.90 -17.34 26.77
C HIS A 245 -2.70 -17.85 27.58
N GLU A 246 -2.49 -19.17 27.67
CA GLU A 246 -1.35 -19.77 28.35
C GLU A 246 -0.01 -19.28 27.77
N ILE A 247 0.14 -19.34 26.43
CA ILE A 247 1.34 -18.86 25.73
C ILE A 247 1.58 -17.37 26.00
N ALA A 248 0.51 -16.57 25.95
CA ALA A 248 0.61 -15.13 26.13
C ALA A 248 0.98 -14.75 27.57
N GLU A 249 0.39 -15.40 28.58
CA GLU A 249 0.70 -15.14 29.99
C GLU A 249 2.12 -15.60 30.37
N MET A 250 2.58 -16.74 29.84
CA MET A 250 3.96 -17.19 30.05
C MET A 250 5.00 -16.19 29.52
N ASN A 251 4.64 -15.39 28.52
CA ASN A 251 5.51 -14.41 27.87
C ASN A 251 5.14 -12.95 28.19
N TRP A 252 4.28 -12.68 29.19
CA TRP A 252 3.74 -11.34 29.45
C TRP A 252 4.81 -10.23 29.46
N GLY A 253 5.86 -10.39 30.27
CA GLY A 253 6.84 -9.31 30.49
C GLY A 253 7.66 -8.97 29.23
N THR A 254 8.01 -9.97 28.43
CA THR A 254 8.74 -9.78 27.18
C THR A 254 7.82 -9.26 26.07
N LEU A 255 6.56 -9.73 26.02
CA LEU A 255 5.52 -9.19 25.14
C LEU A 255 5.22 -7.72 25.41
N GLU A 256 5.15 -7.32 26.68
CA GLU A 256 4.94 -5.93 27.07
C GLU A 256 6.13 -5.05 26.65
N SER A 257 7.37 -5.52 26.88
CA SER A 257 8.58 -4.83 26.44
C SER A 257 8.63 -4.67 24.92
N PHE A 258 8.29 -5.72 24.16
CA PHE A 258 8.19 -5.68 22.71
C PHE A 258 7.13 -4.68 22.27
N PHE A 259 5.93 -4.77 22.82
CA PHE A 259 4.79 -3.96 22.39
C PHE A 259 5.00 -2.48 22.69
N ASN A 260 5.72 -2.15 23.75
CA ASN A 260 6.10 -0.77 24.07
C ASN A 260 7.01 -0.12 23.01
N GLU A 261 7.85 -0.91 22.35
CA GLU A 261 8.63 -0.44 21.20
C GLU A 261 7.79 -0.48 19.91
N TYR A 262 7.06 -1.57 19.69
CA TYR A 262 6.19 -1.75 18.53
C TYR A 262 5.20 -0.60 18.31
N LYS A 263 4.54 -0.15 19.39
CA LYS A 263 3.51 0.90 19.33
C LYS A 263 4.05 2.28 18.90
N LYS A 264 5.38 2.44 18.82
CA LYS A 264 6.03 3.66 18.31
C LYS A 264 6.05 3.69 16.77
N LEU A 265 5.79 2.57 16.09
CA LEU A 265 5.67 2.53 14.63
C LEU A 265 4.55 3.46 14.18
N MET A 266 4.85 4.26 13.16
CA MET A 266 3.86 5.14 12.52
C MET A 266 3.13 4.37 11.41
N ILE A 267 2.38 3.34 11.80
CA ILE A 267 1.56 2.53 10.90
C ILE A 267 0.14 2.38 11.44
N ILE A 268 -0.80 2.22 10.52
CA ILE A 268 -2.18 1.85 10.84
C ILE A 268 -2.25 0.32 10.91
N ASN A 269 -2.52 -0.18 12.12
CA ASN A 269 -2.65 -1.61 12.37
C ASN A 269 -3.95 -2.19 11.78
N PRO A 270 -4.00 -3.51 11.52
CA PRO A 270 -5.20 -4.20 11.06
C PRO A 270 -6.16 -4.45 12.24
N GLU A 271 -6.69 -3.39 12.84
CA GLU A 271 -7.75 -3.42 13.86
C GLU A 271 -8.76 -2.29 13.57
N LYS A 272 -10.04 -2.37 14.00
CA LYS A 272 -11.01 -1.27 13.76
C LYS A 272 -10.76 -0.05 14.66
N SER A 273 -10.17 -0.24 15.84
CA SER A 273 -9.81 0.86 16.75
C SER A 273 -8.51 1.54 16.28
N LYS A 274 -8.58 2.29 15.19
CA LYS A 274 -7.41 2.81 14.46
C LYS A 274 -6.80 4.13 14.97
N PHE A 275 -6.87 4.53 16.24
CA PHE A 275 -6.48 5.93 16.56
C PHE A 275 -5.81 6.05 17.93
N LYS A 276 -4.47 6.06 17.93
CA LYS A 276 -3.64 6.30 19.13
C LYS A 276 -2.63 7.44 18.94
N ASN A 277 -2.36 7.87 17.70
CA ASN A 277 -1.38 8.90 17.37
C ASN A 277 -2.04 9.98 16.51
N THR A 278 -2.32 11.13 17.12
CA THR A 278 -3.04 12.24 16.49
C THR A 278 -2.40 12.73 15.18
N VAL A 279 -1.07 12.75 15.09
CA VAL A 279 -0.36 13.20 13.87
C VAL A 279 -0.54 12.21 12.73
N LEU A 280 -0.42 10.91 13.01
CA LEU A 280 -0.65 9.88 12.01
C LEU A 280 -2.11 9.92 11.53
N ASP A 281 -3.05 10.17 12.44
CA ASP A 281 -4.47 10.25 12.14
C ASP A 281 -4.78 11.45 11.23
N GLU A 282 -4.27 12.64 11.58
CA GLU A 282 -4.38 13.85 10.77
C GLU A 282 -3.78 13.65 9.38
N TYR A 283 -2.62 13.00 9.30
CA TYR A 283 -1.99 12.68 8.03
C TYR A 283 -2.85 11.70 7.21
N TYR A 284 -3.34 10.61 7.81
CA TYR A 284 -4.22 9.64 7.15
C TYR A 284 -5.46 10.32 6.56
N TYR A 285 -6.18 11.13 7.35
CA TYR A 285 -7.35 11.85 6.86
C TYR A 285 -7.01 12.86 5.76
N SER A 286 -5.83 13.47 5.83
CA SER A 286 -5.34 14.34 4.75
C SER A 286 -5.08 13.56 3.46
N MET A 287 -4.57 12.33 3.53
CA MET A 287 -4.35 11.47 2.36
C MET A 287 -5.67 10.97 1.77
N LEU A 288 -6.66 10.64 2.60
CA LEU A 288 -8.01 10.34 2.11
C LEU A 288 -8.63 11.54 1.41
N ARG A 289 -8.48 12.75 1.97
CA ARG A 289 -8.96 13.96 1.32
C ARG A 289 -8.28 14.18 -0.04
N LEU A 290 -6.96 13.99 -0.09
CA LEU A 290 -6.19 14.05 -1.34
C LEU A 290 -6.73 13.05 -2.38
N LEU A 291 -6.98 11.79 -1.97
CA LEU A 291 -7.60 10.79 -2.86
C LEU A 291 -8.96 11.26 -3.37
N SER A 292 -9.83 11.79 -2.50
CA SER A 292 -11.14 12.34 -2.92
C SER A 292 -10.98 13.42 -3.98
N TYR A 293 -10.07 14.37 -3.76
CA TYR A 293 -9.83 15.46 -4.70
C TYR A 293 -9.26 14.98 -6.03
N GLU A 294 -8.37 13.99 -6.03
CA GLU A 294 -7.87 13.42 -7.28
C GLU A 294 -8.98 12.70 -8.06
N LEU A 295 -9.89 12.01 -7.38
CA LEU A 295 -11.00 11.28 -8.03
C LEU A 295 -12.16 12.19 -8.50
N GLU A 296 -12.27 13.40 -7.97
CA GLU A 296 -13.25 14.41 -8.42
C GLU A 296 -12.80 15.17 -9.68
N LYS A 297 -11.52 15.08 -10.07
CA LYS A 297 -11.01 15.78 -11.25
C LYS A 297 -11.66 15.26 -12.54
N PRO A 298 -11.84 16.13 -13.56
CA PRO A 298 -12.23 15.70 -14.89
C PRO A 298 -11.13 14.84 -15.53
N GLN A 299 -11.50 14.04 -16.53
CA GLN A 299 -10.60 13.14 -17.26
C GLN A 299 -9.66 12.37 -16.32
N THR A 300 -10.23 11.59 -15.40
CA THR A 300 -9.46 10.87 -14.36
C THR A 300 -9.60 9.37 -14.56
N VAL A 301 -8.51 8.63 -14.36
CA VAL A 301 -8.50 7.17 -14.29
C VAL A 301 -7.98 6.72 -12.94
N LEU A 302 -8.69 5.77 -12.32
CA LEU A 302 -8.27 5.05 -11.11
C LEU A 302 -8.06 3.58 -11.46
N ILE A 303 -6.86 3.07 -11.20
CA ILE A 303 -6.54 1.65 -11.33
C ILE A 303 -6.38 1.07 -9.92
N VAL A 304 -7.21 0.09 -9.56
CA VAL A 304 -7.18 -0.58 -8.26
C VAL A 304 -6.61 -1.98 -8.43
N PHE A 305 -5.60 -2.32 -7.63
CA PHE A 305 -4.95 -3.61 -7.67
C PHE A 305 -4.50 -4.06 -6.27
N GLY A 306 -4.68 -5.35 -5.96
CA GLY A 306 -4.23 -5.94 -4.69
C GLY A 306 -4.92 -5.37 -3.44
N PHE A 307 -6.03 -4.64 -3.59
CA PHE A 307 -6.78 -4.00 -2.51
C PHE A 307 -8.13 -4.71 -2.30
N SER A 308 -8.36 -5.23 -1.07
CA SER A 308 -9.55 -6.02 -0.74
C SER A 308 -10.81 -5.20 -0.48
N PHE A 309 -10.69 -3.87 -0.38
CA PHE A 309 -11.77 -2.98 0.09
C PHE A 309 -12.28 -3.28 1.51
N ALA A 310 -11.46 -3.95 2.35
CA ALA A 310 -11.76 -4.15 3.77
C ALA A 310 -11.82 -2.80 4.53
N ASP A 311 -10.92 -1.86 4.21
CA ASP A 311 -10.93 -0.52 4.80
C ASP A 311 -12.17 0.28 4.36
N GLU A 312 -13.11 0.46 5.30
CA GLU A 312 -14.42 1.05 5.01
C GLU A 312 -14.33 2.52 4.61
N HIS A 313 -13.35 3.27 5.12
CA HIS A 313 -13.18 4.68 4.80
C HIS A 313 -12.79 4.86 3.34
N ILE A 314 -11.77 4.11 2.88
CA ILE A 314 -11.33 4.12 1.48
C ILE A 314 -12.44 3.57 0.58
N ARG A 315 -13.07 2.46 0.96
CA ARG A 315 -14.19 1.86 0.20
C ARG A 315 -15.34 2.85 0.00
N ASN A 316 -15.80 3.49 1.08
CA ASN A 316 -16.90 4.44 1.01
C ASN A 316 -16.53 5.71 0.23
N LEU A 317 -15.27 6.16 0.29
CA LEU A 317 -14.77 7.25 -0.53
C LEU A 317 -14.84 6.92 -2.02
N ILE A 318 -14.37 5.75 -2.42
CA ILE A 318 -14.43 5.30 -3.81
C ILE A 318 -15.88 5.19 -4.27
N LYS A 319 -16.78 4.62 -3.46
CA LYS A 319 -18.22 4.58 -3.77
C LYS A 319 -18.82 5.97 -4.01
N ARG A 320 -18.42 6.99 -3.23
CA ARG A 320 -18.88 8.37 -3.46
C ARG A 320 -18.34 8.93 -4.77
N SER A 321 -17.11 8.58 -5.16
CA SER A 321 -16.50 9.05 -6.41
C SER A 321 -17.20 8.55 -7.69
N PHE A 322 -18.05 7.51 -7.61
CA PHE A 322 -18.84 7.02 -8.75
C PHE A 322 -19.75 8.08 -9.37
N HIS A 323 -20.11 9.14 -8.61
CA HIS A 323 -20.90 10.25 -9.12
C HIS A 323 -20.15 11.13 -10.13
N ASN A 324 -18.82 11.03 -10.22
CA ASN A 324 -18.04 11.73 -11.25
C ASN A 324 -18.16 10.98 -12.59
N PRO A 325 -18.86 11.55 -13.61
CA PRO A 325 -19.02 10.89 -14.90
C PRO A 325 -17.73 10.85 -15.74
N GLU A 326 -16.74 11.69 -15.42
CA GLU A 326 -15.45 11.76 -16.10
C GLU A 326 -14.35 10.92 -15.42
N LEU A 327 -14.68 10.27 -14.31
CA LEU A 327 -13.84 9.26 -13.68
C LEU A 327 -14.07 7.92 -14.36
N ARG A 328 -13.00 7.19 -14.67
CA ARG A 328 -13.02 5.77 -15.07
C ARG A 328 -12.27 4.95 -14.04
N ILE A 329 -12.86 3.87 -13.55
CA ILE A 329 -12.27 3.01 -12.50
C ILE A 329 -12.08 1.60 -13.06
N TYR A 330 -10.86 1.09 -13.00
CA TYR A 330 -10.52 -0.28 -13.36
C TYR A 330 -10.09 -1.04 -12.11
N ILE A 331 -10.77 -2.13 -11.79
CA ILE A 331 -10.48 -2.97 -10.62
C ILE A 331 -10.01 -4.33 -11.10
N PHE A 332 -8.75 -4.65 -10.85
CA PHE A 332 -8.17 -5.94 -11.21
C PHE A 332 -8.34 -6.92 -10.05
N VAL A 333 -9.01 -8.05 -10.29
CA VAL A 333 -9.17 -9.10 -9.28
C VAL A 333 -8.18 -10.24 -9.51
N TYR A 334 -7.67 -10.81 -8.41
CA TYR A 334 -6.60 -11.81 -8.46
C TYR A 334 -7.05 -13.12 -9.13
N LYS A 335 -8.25 -13.62 -8.80
CA LYS A 335 -8.80 -14.88 -9.28
C LYS A 335 -10.15 -14.67 -9.96
N ARG A 336 -10.43 -15.51 -10.94
CA ARG A 336 -11.72 -15.58 -11.62
C ARG A 336 -12.83 -15.88 -10.63
N GLY A 337 -13.99 -15.22 -10.79
CA GLY A 337 -15.16 -15.38 -9.94
C GLY A 337 -15.13 -14.55 -8.64
N SER A 338 -14.01 -13.87 -8.32
CA SER A 338 -13.92 -12.99 -7.14
C SER A 338 -14.54 -11.60 -7.37
N GLY A 339 -14.77 -11.19 -8.61
CA GLY A 339 -15.32 -9.88 -8.95
C GLY A 339 -16.77 -9.71 -8.55
N ASN A 340 -17.59 -10.78 -8.51
CA ASN A 340 -18.95 -10.70 -7.96
C ASN A 340 -18.96 -10.19 -6.51
N GLY A 341 -18.01 -10.64 -5.68
CA GLY A 341 -17.86 -10.16 -4.31
C GLY A 341 -17.51 -8.66 -4.25
N ILE A 342 -16.61 -8.21 -5.13
CA ILE A 342 -16.25 -6.78 -5.23
C ILE A 342 -17.43 -5.94 -5.73
N THR A 343 -18.17 -6.44 -6.73
CA THR A 343 -19.36 -5.78 -7.27
C THR A 343 -20.42 -5.54 -6.20
N GLN A 344 -20.70 -6.56 -5.39
CA GLN A 344 -21.66 -6.47 -4.28
C GLN A 344 -21.15 -5.53 -3.18
N LEU A 345 -19.88 -5.66 -2.80
CA LEU A 345 -19.25 -4.84 -1.76
C LEU A 345 -19.27 -3.34 -2.11
N LEU A 346 -19.03 -3.01 -3.39
CA LEU A 346 -19.08 -1.65 -3.90
C LEU A 346 -20.48 -1.19 -4.31
N ASN A 347 -21.43 -2.11 -4.44
CA ASN A 347 -22.77 -1.86 -5.00
C ASN A 347 -22.67 -1.16 -6.38
N CYS A 348 -21.83 -1.70 -7.27
CA CYS A 348 -21.48 -1.07 -8.54
C CYS A 348 -22.02 -1.76 -9.80
N GLU A 349 -22.99 -2.68 -9.67
CA GLU A 349 -23.58 -3.45 -10.80
C GLU A 349 -24.05 -2.59 -11.98
N TYR A 350 -24.54 -1.38 -11.69
CA TYR A 350 -25.10 -0.45 -12.69
C TYR A 350 -24.18 0.75 -12.99
N GLN A 351 -22.98 0.79 -12.39
CA GLN A 351 -22.06 1.92 -12.53
C GLN A 351 -21.22 1.78 -13.80
N LYS A 352 -21.56 2.57 -14.82
CA LYS A 352 -20.92 2.51 -16.14
C LYS A 352 -19.44 2.93 -16.13
N ASN A 353 -19.03 3.74 -15.16
CA ASN A 353 -17.65 4.19 -14.99
C ASN A 353 -16.76 3.18 -14.27
N VAL A 354 -17.29 2.08 -13.75
CA VAL A 354 -16.53 1.03 -13.06
C VAL A 354 -16.41 -0.20 -13.97
N VAL A 355 -15.19 -0.67 -14.16
CA VAL A 355 -14.86 -1.88 -14.92
C VAL A 355 -14.09 -2.82 -14.01
N ILE A 356 -14.62 -4.02 -13.80
CA ILE A 356 -13.94 -5.08 -13.06
C ILE A 356 -13.32 -6.03 -14.08
N ILE A 357 -12.00 -6.23 -13.96
CA ILE A 357 -11.21 -7.09 -14.84
C ILE A 357 -10.84 -8.34 -14.05
N GLU A 358 -11.36 -9.48 -14.49
CA GLU A 358 -11.02 -10.80 -13.98
C GLU A 358 -10.16 -11.58 -14.99
N PRO A 359 -9.33 -12.54 -14.54
CA PRO A 359 -8.64 -13.44 -15.46
C PRO A 359 -9.65 -14.34 -16.19
N THR A 360 -9.46 -14.50 -17.50
CA THR A 360 -10.20 -15.47 -18.34
C THR A 360 -9.80 -16.91 -18.03
N GLU A 361 -10.47 -17.91 -18.62
CA GLU A 361 -10.16 -19.33 -18.37
C GLU A 361 -8.68 -19.67 -18.66
N ASP A 362 -8.14 -19.06 -19.70
CA ASP A 362 -6.78 -19.29 -20.19
C ASP A 362 -5.73 -18.33 -19.58
N MET A 363 -6.16 -17.38 -18.74
CA MET A 363 -5.27 -16.40 -18.11
C MET A 363 -4.84 -16.87 -16.71
N PRO A 364 -3.54 -16.75 -16.34
CA PRO A 364 -3.12 -16.97 -14.96
C PRO A 364 -3.75 -15.94 -14.00
N PRO A 365 -3.71 -16.19 -12.67
CA PRO A 365 -4.09 -15.18 -11.68
C PRO A 365 -3.40 -13.84 -11.95
N ILE A 366 -4.12 -12.74 -11.75
CA ILE A 366 -3.58 -11.40 -12.01
C ILE A 366 -2.73 -11.00 -10.80
N ASP A 367 -1.48 -11.43 -10.78
CA ASP A 367 -0.45 -10.90 -9.86
C ASP A 367 0.17 -9.60 -10.41
N LEU A 368 1.14 -9.01 -9.70
CA LEU A 368 1.75 -7.75 -10.13
C LEU A 368 2.51 -7.91 -11.47
N SER A 369 3.06 -9.10 -11.74
CA SER A 369 3.73 -9.40 -13.01
C SER A 369 2.74 -9.37 -14.17
N GLN A 370 1.58 -10.01 -13.98
CA GLN A 370 0.51 -10.06 -14.97
C GLN A 370 -0.13 -8.68 -15.14
N LEU A 371 -0.37 -7.94 -14.05
CA LEU A 371 -0.81 -6.54 -14.12
C LEU A 371 0.12 -5.70 -14.99
N ASN A 372 1.44 -5.80 -14.79
CA ASN A 372 2.41 -5.05 -15.59
C ASN A 372 2.25 -5.32 -17.09
N LYS A 373 2.06 -6.58 -17.49
CA LYS A 373 1.84 -6.94 -18.89
C LYS A 373 0.55 -6.33 -19.44
N LEU A 374 -0.52 -6.35 -18.65
CA LEU A 374 -1.82 -5.79 -19.05
C LEU A 374 -1.77 -4.26 -19.18
N LEU A 375 -1.07 -3.58 -18.28
CA LEU A 375 -1.01 -2.11 -18.25
C LEU A 375 -0.04 -1.53 -19.29
N PHE A 376 1.10 -2.17 -19.53
CA PHE A 376 2.20 -1.54 -20.28
C PHE A 376 2.57 -2.26 -21.58
N GLY A 377 1.94 -3.42 -21.87
CA GLY A 377 2.44 -4.34 -22.89
C GLY A 377 3.69 -5.08 -22.39
N GLY A 378 3.83 -6.34 -22.79
CA GLY A 378 4.94 -7.21 -22.38
C GLY A 378 6.32 -6.73 -22.80
#